data_AF-A0A3Q9BXJ1-F1
#
_entry.id   AF-A0A3Q9BXJ1-F1
#
_cell.length_a   1.000
_cell.length_b   1.000
_cell.length_c   1.000
_cell.angle_alpha   90.00
_cell.angle_beta   90.00
_cell.angle_gamma   90.00
#
_symmetry.space_group_name_H-M   'P 1'
#
loop_
_entity.id
_entity.type
_entity.pdbx_description
1 polymer ?
#
loop_
_entity_poly.entity_id
_entity_poly.type
_entity_poly.pdbx_seq_one_letter_code
_entity_poly.pdbx_strand_id
1 'polypeptide(L)'
;MSRRTRLLLKAARCYSEAQAHTEAARCYDLLGWQWSAADAYQRAGDLEHAARTYRQAGHPEQAARCYRLLGRPELAARCWQERGRRPEAAWELLLAGDITPARRLLAATDTVGNGPQQLRLELARALADRLGGGPPGPLLDLFPRVEARLPALASRTERRLTLDWGVEAADRVERFDWGARLFRAAYDAQGGGDVLDRWREWAGERLGSTAWLPSGPPVEADGDRAGGP
;
A
#
# COMPACT_ATOMS: atom_id res chain seq x y z
N MET A 1 -27.70 9.73 -21.68
CA MET A 1 -27.99 9.10 -20.37
C MET A 1 -29.49 8.84 -20.26
N SER A 2 -29.90 7.62 -19.90
CA SER A 2 -31.32 7.28 -19.72
C SER A 2 -31.89 7.86 -18.41
N ARG A 3 -33.22 8.07 -18.35
CA ARG A 3 -33.93 8.51 -17.12
C ARG A 3 -33.60 7.59 -15.93
N ARG A 4 -33.51 6.29 -16.17
CA ARG A 4 -33.12 5.27 -15.18
C ARG A 4 -31.71 5.51 -14.63
N THR A 5 -30.73 5.77 -15.49
CA THR A 5 -29.34 6.07 -15.09
C THR A 5 -29.28 7.30 -14.18
N ARG A 6 -30.03 8.36 -14.52
CA ARG A 6 -30.06 9.61 -13.75
C ARG A 6 -30.71 9.42 -12.36
N LEU A 7 -31.78 8.62 -12.29
CA LEU A 7 -32.45 8.30 -11.02
C LEU A 7 -31.57 7.42 -10.12
N LEU A 8 -30.93 6.39 -10.67
CA LEU A 8 -29.99 5.53 -9.93
C LEU A 8 -28.80 6.34 -9.37
N LEU A 9 -28.26 7.27 -10.16
CA LEU A 9 -27.18 8.13 -9.69
C LEU A 9 -27.63 9.04 -8.54
N LYS A 10 -28.82 9.63 -8.66
CA LYS A 10 -29.38 10.47 -7.59
C LYS A 10 -29.62 9.65 -6.32
N ALA A 11 -30.19 8.46 -6.45
CA ALA A 11 -30.40 7.54 -5.34
C ALA A 11 -29.07 7.15 -4.68
N ALA A 12 -28.03 6.80 -5.46
CA ALA A 12 -26.73 6.44 -4.94
C ALA A 12 -26.09 7.57 -4.10
N ARG A 13 -26.24 8.82 -4.55
CA ARG A 13 -25.78 10.00 -3.80
C ARG A 13 -26.55 10.20 -2.49
N CYS A 14 -27.88 10.15 -2.54
CA CYS A 14 -28.71 10.26 -1.35
C CYS A 14 -28.40 9.16 -0.33
N TYR A 15 -28.20 7.91 -0.78
CA TYR A 15 -27.78 6.81 0.10
C TYR A 15 -26.38 7.03 0.68
N SER A 16 -25.44 7.56 -0.10
CA SER A 16 -24.10 7.88 0.39
C SER A 16 -24.12 8.99 1.44
N GLU A 17 -24.92 10.03 1.24
CA GLU A 17 -25.13 11.13 2.21
C GLU A 17 -25.80 10.62 3.49
N ALA A 18 -26.72 9.66 3.37
CA ALA A 18 -27.38 9.01 4.50
C ALA A 18 -26.53 7.91 5.17
N GLN A 19 -25.26 7.73 4.78
CA GLN A 19 -24.36 6.65 5.23
C GLN A 19 -24.89 5.21 4.99
N ALA A 20 -25.91 5.07 4.14
CA ALA A 20 -26.44 3.79 3.67
C ALA A 20 -25.57 3.25 2.52
N HIS A 21 -24.32 2.90 2.86
CA HIS A 21 -23.28 2.58 1.90
C HIS A 21 -23.57 1.32 1.07
N THR A 22 -24.27 0.34 1.64
CA THR A 22 -24.67 -0.91 0.94
C THR A 22 -25.65 -0.62 -0.20
N GLU A 23 -26.64 0.21 0.04
CA GLU A 23 -27.65 0.62 -0.93
C GLU A 23 -27.04 1.51 -2.01
N ALA A 24 -26.13 2.41 -1.62
CA ALA A 24 -25.35 3.20 -2.57
C ALA A 24 -24.52 2.29 -3.49
N ALA A 25 -23.84 1.30 -2.95
CA ALA A 25 -23.04 0.34 -3.71
C ALA A 25 -23.88 -0.42 -4.74
N ARG A 26 -25.06 -0.94 -4.35
CA ARG A 26 -26.00 -1.59 -5.27
C ARG A 26 -26.45 -0.67 -6.40
N CYS A 27 -26.70 0.61 -6.11
CA CYS A 27 -27.06 1.58 -7.13
C CYS A 27 -25.89 1.82 -8.12
N TYR A 28 -24.66 1.89 -7.63
CA TYR A 28 -23.46 2.01 -8.47
C TYR A 28 -23.18 0.75 -9.29
N ASP A 29 -23.41 -0.45 -8.75
CA ASP A 29 -23.31 -1.72 -9.48
C ASP A 29 -24.30 -1.77 -10.65
N LEU A 30 -25.55 -1.37 -10.42
CA LEU A 30 -26.57 -1.29 -11.48
C LEU A 30 -26.23 -0.27 -12.58
N LEU A 31 -25.39 0.72 -12.26
CA LEU A 31 -24.86 1.69 -13.21
C LEU A 31 -23.61 1.19 -13.94
N GLY A 32 -23.04 0.06 -13.53
CA GLY A 32 -21.75 -0.44 -14.02
C GLY A 32 -20.55 0.39 -13.53
N TRP A 33 -20.74 1.24 -12.52
CA TRP A 33 -19.70 2.13 -12.00
C TRP A 33 -18.87 1.40 -10.94
N GLN A 34 -18.08 0.43 -11.41
CA GLN A 34 -17.43 -0.55 -10.54
C GLN A 34 -16.49 0.09 -9.50
N TRP A 35 -15.80 1.18 -9.83
CA TRP A 35 -14.95 1.90 -8.85
C TRP A 35 -15.76 2.49 -7.69
N SER A 36 -16.86 3.18 -8.00
CA SER A 36 -17.73 3.80 -7.00
C SER A 36 -18.50 2.75 -6.19
N ALA A 37 -18.90 1.65 -6.83
CA ALA A 37 -19.52 0.53 -6.15
C ALA A 37 -18.55 -0.13 -5.15
N ALA A 38 -17.31 -0.40 -5.58
CA ALA A 38 -16.29 -1.00 -4.72
C ALA A 38 -15.93 -0.11 -3.51
N ASP A 39 -15.77 1.20 -3.72
CA ASP A 39 -15.53 2.16 -2.62
C ASP A 39 -16.71 2.21 -1.65
N ALA A 40 -17.95 2.20 -2.16
CA ALA A 40 -19.14 2.16 -1.33
C ALA A 40 -19.25 0.83 -0.54
N TYR A 41 -18.95 -0.33 -1.15
CA TYR A 41 -18.90 -1.60 -0.42
C TYR A 41 -17.81 -1.60 0.66
N GLN A 42 -16.64 -1.01 0.38
CA GLN A 42 -15.56 -0.92 1.36
C GLN A 42 -15.99 -0.05 2.55
N ARG A 43 -16.66 1.09 2.32
CA ARG A 43 -17.21 1.95 3.39
C ARG A 43 -18.35 1.28 4.15
N ALA A 44 -19.11 0.40 3.51
CA ALA A 44 -20.13 -0.42 4.15
C ALA A 44 -19.54 -1.53 5.05
N GLY A 45 -18.22 -1.76 4.99
CA GLY A 45 -17.55 -2.87 5.68
C GLY A 45 -17.69 -4.22 4.96
N ASP A 46 -18.36 -4.26 3.80
CA ASP A 46 -18.47 -5.46 2.96
C ASP A 46 -17.22 -5.61 2.10
N LEU A 47 -16.11 -5.95 2.77
CA LEU A 47 -14.80 -6.11 2.15
C LEU A 47 -14.79 -7.20 1.07
N GLU A 48 -15.67 -8.19 1.17
CA GLU A 48 -15.70 -9.29 0.20
C GLU A 48 -16.29 -8.84 -1.13
N HIS A 49 -17.41 -8.11 -1.10
CA HIS A 49 -17.95 -7.49 -2.32
C HIS A 49 -17.00 -6.42 -2.85
N ALA A 50 -16.44 -5.57 -1.98
CA ALA A 50 -15.44 -4.58 -2.39
C ALA A 50 -14.27 -5.22 -3.13
N ALA A 51 -13.68 -6.30 -2.58
CA ALA A 51 -12.56 -6.99 -3.20
C ALA A 51 -12.89 -7.58 -4.57
N ARG A 52 -14.06 -8.23 -4.72
CA ARG A 52 -14.51 -8.77 -6.00
C ARG A 52 -14.75 -7.66 -7.02
N THR A 53 -15.39 -6.57 -6.63
CA THR A 53 -15.70 -5.44 -7.51
C THR A 53 -14.44 -4.70 -7.93
N TYR A 54 -13.48 -4.48 -7.02
CA TYR A 54 -12.16 -3.94 -7.36
C TYR A 54 -11.38 -4.85 -8.33
N ARG A 55 -11.44 -6.17 -8.12
CA ARG A 55 -10.80 -7.13 -9.04
C ARG A 55 -11.40 -7.05 -10.44
N GLN A 56 -12.73 -6.99 -10.55
CA GLN A 56 -13.43 -6.86 -11.83
C GLN A 56 -13.15 -5.51 -12.51
N ALA A 57 -13.10 -4.42 -11.73
CA ALA A 57 -12.73 -3.08 -12.19
C ALA A 57 -11.25 -2.97 -12.60
N GLY A 58 -10.45 -3.99 -12.31
CA GLY A 58 -9.06 -4.05 -12.69
C GLY A 58 -8.10 -3.29 -11.79
N HIS A 59 -8.45 -3.21 -10.52
CA HIS A 59 -7.72 -2.54 -9.46
C HIS A 59 -7.20 -3.59 -8.46
N PRO A 60 -6.11 -4.31 -8.82
CA PRO A 60 -5.60 -5.43 -8.03
C PRO A 60 -5.07 -5.01 -6.66
N GLU A 61 -4.54 -3.79 -6.52
CA GLU A 61 -4.00 -3.26 -5.26
C GLU A 61 -5.10 -3.11 -4.21
N GLN A 62 -6.21 -2.49 -4.59
CA GLN A 62 -7.38 -2.29 -3.73
C GLN A 62 -8.05 -3.63 -3.41
N ALA A 63 -8.17 -4.51 -4.40
CA ALA A 63 -8.70 -5.85 -4.20
C ALA A 63 -7.83 -6.67 -3.21
N ALA A 64 -6.51 -6.66 -3.41
CA ALA A 64 -5.56 -7.34 -2.54
C ALA A 64 -5.60 -6.79 -1.11
N ARG A 65 -5.69 -5.46 -0.94
CA ARG A 65 -5.86 -4.83 0.38
C ARG A 65 -7.14 -5.33 1.07
N CYS A 66 -8.26 -5.39 0.37
CA CYS A 66 -9.51 -5.89 0.95
C CYS A 66 -9.41 -7.36 1.35
N TYR A 67 -8.82 -8.21 0.50
CA TYR A 67 -8.59 -9.62 0.84
C TYR A 67 -7.61 -9.82 1.99
N ARG A 68 -6.60 -8.96 2.12
CA ARG A 68 -5.67 -8.97 3.25
C ARG A 68 -6.37 -8.63 4.56
N LEU A 69 -7.24 -7.61 4.56
CA LEU A 69 -8.06 -7.26 5.73
C LEU A 69 -9.03 -8.38 6.12
N LEU A 70 -9.48 -9.19 5.14
CA LEU A 70 -10.28 -10.40 5.37
C LEU A 70 -9.47 -11.62 5.81
N GLY A 71 -8.13 -11.52 5.92
CA GLY A 71 -7.27 -12.64 6.24
C GLY A 71 -7.23 -13.72 5.15
N ARG A 72 -7.45 -13.36 3.88
CA ARG A 72 -7.42 -14.26 2.72
C ARG A 72 -6.27 -13.94 1.77
N PRO A 73 -5.01 -14.19 2.17
CA PRO A 73 -3.83 -13.77 1.44
C PRO A 73 -3.64 -14.48 0.09
N GLU A 74 -4.15 -15.69 -0.07
CA GLU A 74 -4.09 -16.43 -1.33
C GLU A 74 -4.93 -15.74 -2.40
N LEU A 75 -6.08 -15.18 -2.01
CA LEU A 75 -6.92 -14.37 -2.91
C LEU A 75 -6.26 -13.03 -3.23
N ALA A 76 -5.58 -12.41 -2.27
CA ALA A 76 -4.80 -11.19 -2.50
C ALA A 76 -3.66 -11.45 -3.51
N ALA A 77 -2.90 -12.52 -3.32
CA ALA A 77 -1.83 -12.93 -4.23
C ALA A 77 -2.36 -13.26 -5.63
N ARG A 78 -3.51 -13.94 -5.72
CA ARG A 78 -4.15 -14.25 -7.00
C ARG A 78 -4.54 -12.99 -7.78
N CYS A 79 -5.01 -11.93 -7.11
CA CYS A 79 -5.33 -10.66 -7.78
C CYS A 79 -4.11 -10.07 -8.51
N TRP A 80 -2.93 -10.20 -7.90
CA TRP A 80 -1.66 -9.76 -8.50
C TRP A 80 -1.19 -10.70 -9.63
N GLN A 81 -1.33 -12.01 -9.46
CA GLN A 81 -0.97 -13.01 -10.48
C GLN A 81 -1.77 -12.84 -11.76
N GLU A 82 -3.09 -12.61 -11.66
CA GLU A 82 -3.98 -12.35 -12.81
C GLU A 82 -3.54 -11.12 -13.61
N ARG A 83 -2.76 -10.23 -13.01
CA ARG A 83 -2.20 -9.01 -13.62
C ARG A 83 -0.73 -9.15 -14.05
N GLY A 84 -0.17 -10.36 -13.94
CA GLY A 84 1.25 -10.61 -14.24
C GLY A 84 2.23 -10.00 -13.23
N ARG A 85 1.72 -9.46 -12.11
CA ARG A 85 2.49 -8.82 -11.03
C ARG A 85 2.97 -9.89 -10.04
N ARG A 86 3.82 -10.79 -10.54
CA ARG A 86 4.39 -11.91 -9.76
C ARG A 86 5.16 -11.47 -8.50
N PRO A 87 5.99 -10.42 -8.49
CA PRO A 87 6.68 -10.03 -7.27
C PRO A 87 5.70 -9.58 -6.18
N GLU A 88 4.68 -8.80 -6.54
CA GLU A 88 3.65 -8.36 -5.61
C GLU A 88 2.84 -9.53 -5.05
N ALA A 89 2.49 -10.51 -5.90
CA ALA A 89 1.83 -11.73 -5.45
C ALA A 89 2.67 -12.52 -4.43
N ALA A 90 3.98 -12.67 -4.70
CA ALA A 90 4.87 -13.37 -3.80
C ALA A 90 5.00 -12.64 -2.46
N TRP A 91 5.10 -11.31 -2.50
CA TRP A 91 5.16 -10.49 -1.30
C TRP A 91 3.93 -10.68 -0.42
N GLU A 92 2.71 -10.60 -0.97
CA GLU A 92 1.49 -10.82 -0.19
C GLU A 92 1.44 -12.21 0.48
N LEU A 93 1.93 -13.26 -0.20
CA LEU A 93 2.04 -14.59 0.39
C LEU A 93 3.06 -14.63 1.54
N LEU A 94 4.19 -13.92 1.40
CA LEU A 94 5.16 -13.80 2.50
C LEU A 94 4.56 -13.08 3.70
N LEU A 95 3.75 -12.05 3.47
CA LEU A 95 3.10 -11.31 4.56
C LEU A 95 2.17 -12.21 5.38
N ALA A 96 1.59 -13.23 4.74
CA ALA A 96 0.76 -14.24 5.35
C ALA A 96 1.49 -15.43 5.97
N GLY A 97 2.80 -15.54 5.77
CA GLY A 97 3.60 -16.68 6.24
C GLY A 97 3.61 -17.88 5.28
N ASP A 98 3.01 -17.77 4.10
CA ASP A 98 3.01 -18.81 3.06
C ASP A 98 4.32 -18.80 2.27
N ILE A 99 5.40 -19.25 2.92
CA ILE A 99 6.77 -19.15 2.40
C ILE A 99 6.97 -20.01 1.14
N THR A 100 6.45 -21.24 1.13
CA THR A 100 6.66 -22.19 0.02
C THR A 100 6.10 -21.69 -1.31
N PRO A 101 4.81 -21.29 -1.42
CA PRO A 101 4.29 -20.76 -2.68
C PRO A 101 4.93 -19.42 -3.04
N ALA A 102 5.29 -18.58 -2.07
CA ALA A 102 6.03 -17.34 -2.33
C ALA A 102 7.41 -17.62 -2.98
N ARG A 103 8.19 -18.56 -2.44
CA ARG A 103 9.50 -18.96 -3.01
C ARG A 103 9.37 -19.45 -4.45
N ARG A 104 8.33 -20.24 -4.75
CA ARG A 104 8.07 -20.71 -6.12
C ARG A 104 7.82 -19.55 -7.07
N LEU A 105 7.04 -18.56 -6.66
CA LEU A 105 6.78 -17.37 -7.47
C LEU A 105 8.05 -16.52 -7.67
N LEU A 106 8.84 -16.33 -6.62
CA LEU A 106 10.12 -15.59 -6.68
C LEU A 106 11.19 -16.29 -7.51
N ALA A 107 11.16 -17.62 -7.58
CA ALA A 107 12.03 -18.41 -8.46
C ALA A 107 11.58 -18.31 -9.92
N ALA A 108 10.28 -18.23 -10.17
CA ALA A 108 9.71 -18.05 -11.51
C ALA A 108 9.72 -16.59 -12.03
N THR A 109 10.19 -15.65 -11.21
CA THR A 109 10.48 -14.28 -11.65
C THR A 109 11.95 -14.19 -12.06
N ASP A 110 12.20 -14.32 -13.36
CA ASP A 110 13.50 -14.05 -13.94
C ASP A 110 13.75 -12.54 -13.99
N THR A 111 14.74 -12.06 -13.24
CA THR A 111 15.34 -10.75 -13.50
C THR A 111 16.74 -10.94 -14.07
N VAL A 112 16.79 -11.11 -15.39
CA VAL A 112 18.03 -10.90 -16.13
C VAL A 112 18.21 -9.38 -16.27
N GLY A 113 18.82 -8.74 -15.26
CA GLY A 113 19.27 -7.34 -15.33
C GLY A 113 19.07 -6.50 -14.06
N ASN A 114 19.75 -5.34 -14.03
CA ASN A 114 19.61 -4.27 -13.02
C ASN A 114 18.28 -3.50 -13.19
N GLY A 115 17.16 -4.21 -13.26
CA GLY A 115 15.84 -3.59 -13.39
C GLY A 115 15.45 -2.77 -12.16
N PRO A 116 14.51 -1.83 -12.29
CA PRO A 116 14.03 -1.02 -11.16
C PRO A 116 13.49 -1.85 -9.99
N GLN A 117 13.00 -3.07 -10.28
CA GLN A 117 12.35 -3.99 -9.35
C GLN A 117 13.33 -4.95 -8.64
N GLN A 118 14.61 -4.89 -8.98
CA GLN A 118 15.64 -5.81 -8.49
C GLN A 118 15.78 -5.77 -6.97
N LEU A 119 15.80 -4.56 -6.38
CA LEU A 119 15.90 -4.41 -4.92
C LEU A 119 14.71 -5.02 -4.18
N ARG A 120 13.50 -4.85 -4.72
CA ARG A 120 12.29 -5.45 -4.14
C ARG A 120 12.34 -6.97 -4.19
N LEU A 121 12.79 -7.54 -5.29
CA LEU A 121 12.95 -8.99 -5.41
C LEU A 121 14.03 -9.53 -4.46
N GLU A 122 15.15 -8.82 -4.31
CA GLU A 122 16.18 -9.16 -3.32
C GLU A 122 15.62 -9.14 -1.89
N LEU A 123 14.87 -8.09 -1.53
CA LEU A 123 14.17 -8.00 -0.23
C LEU A 123 13.19 -9.15 -0.03
N ALA A 124 12.35 -9.45 -1.02
CA ALA A 124 11.37 -10.54 -0.93
C ALA A 124 12.03 -11.90 -0.75
N ARG A 125 13.12 -12.17 -1.49
CA ARG A 125 13.88 -13.43 -1.35
C ARG A 125 14.54 -13.54 0.01
N ALA A 126 15.21 -12.48 0.48
CA ALA A 126 15.85 -12.48 1.79
C ALA A 126 14.83 -12.61 2.94
N LEU A 127 13.66 -11.96 2.82
CA LEU A 127 12.57 -12.13 3.77
C LEU A 127 12.02 -13.55 3.74
N ALA A 128 11.84 -14.16 2.56
CA ALA A 128 11.40 -15.55 2.42
C ALA A 128 12.36 -16.53 3.09
N ASP A 129 13.66 -16.33 2.92
CA ASP A 129 14.69 -17.14 3.59
C ASP A 129 14.66 -16.92 5.11
N ARG A 130 14.53 -15.67 5.56
CA ARG A 130 14.45 -15.34 6.99
C ARG A 130 13.22 -15.96 7.67
N LEU A 131 12.06 -15.88 7.02
CA LEU A 131 10.81 -16.49 7.51
C LEU A 131 10.88 -18.02 7.47
N GLY A 132 11.64 -18.59 6.54
CA GLY A 132 11.95 -20.02 6.46
C GLY A 132 12.97 -20.52 7.50
N GLY A 133 13.37 -19.70 8.48
CA GLY A 133 14.35 -20.06 9.51
C GLY A 133 15.81 -19.80 9.14
N GLY A 134 16.08 -19.12 8.03
CA GLY A 134 17.41 -18.69 7.63
C GLY A 134 17.99 -17.58 8.52
N PRO A 135 19.30 -17.30 8.41
CA PRO A 135 19.96 -16.27 9.19
C PRO A 135 19.43 -14.87 8.85
N PRO A 136 19.44 -13.91 9.80
CA PRO A 136 19.02 -12.54 9.54
C PRO A 136 20.02 -11.72 8.71
N GLY A 137 21.30 -12.11 8.69
CA GLY A 137 22.38 -11.37 8.03
C GLY A 137 22.06 -10.91 6.60
N PRO A 138 21.67 -11.82 5.68
CA PRO A 138 21.36 -11.45 4.31
C PRO A 138 20.26 -10.40 4.16
N LEU A 139 19.25 -10.40 5.04
CA LEU A 139 18.20 -9.39 5.03
C LEU A 139 18.69 -8.06 5.62
N LEU A 140 19.47 -8.12 6.71
CA LEU A 140 20.03 -6.94 7.35
C LEU A 140 21.01 -6.19 6.43
N ASP A 141 21.79 -6.92 5.62
CA ASP A 141 22.74 -6.34 4.66
C ASP A 141 22.03 -5.62 3.50
N LEU A 142 20.75 -5.90 3.25
CA LEU A 142 19.96 -5.22 2.23
C LEU A 142 19.48 -3.85 2.68
N PHE A 143 19.18 -3.62 3.96
CA PHE A 143 18.64 -2.32 4.40
C PHE A 143 19.55 -1.12 4.09
N PRO A 144 20.88 -1.16 4.34
CA PRO A 144 21.76 -0.06 3.92
C PRO A 144 21.76 0.15 2.40
N ARG A 145 21.68 -0.93 1.61
CA ARG A 145 21.62 -0.86 0.14
C ARG A 145 20.32 -0.21 -0.34
N VAL A 146 19.20 -0.52 0.33
CA VAL A 146 17.90 0.10 0.06
C VAL A 146 17.94 1.58 0.42
N GLU A 147 18.42 1.94 1.62
CA GLU A 147 18.56 3.33 2.07
C GLU A 147 19.35 4.16 1.04
N ALA A 148 20.49 3.65 0.57
CA ALA A 148 21.35 4.36 -0.38
C ALA A 148 20.74 4.51 -1.79
N ARG A 149 19.96 3.52 -2.24
CA ARG A 149 19.41 3.51 -3.62
C ARG A 149 18.03 4.12 -3.74
N LEU A 150 17.26 4.18 -2.66
CA LEU A 150 15.89 4.68 -2.66
C LEU A 150 15.77 6.11 -3.25
N PRO A 151 16.68 7.06 -2.96
CA PRO A 151 16.65 8.38 -3.60
C PRO A 151 16.91 8.36 -5.11
N ALA A 152 17.72 7.41 -5.58
CA ALA A 152 18.16 7.31 -6.98
C ALA A 152 17.14 6.62 -7.90
N LEU A 153 16.05 6.07 -7.35
CA LEU A 153 15.00 5.41 -8.14
C LEU A 153 14.15 6.45 -8.88
N ALA A 154 14.19 6.43 -10.21
CA ALA A 154 13.48 7.40 -11.05
C ALA A 154 11.95 7.36 -10.89
N SER A 155 11.37 6.17 -10.72
CA SER A 155 9.92 6.01 -10.60
C SER A 155 9.43 6.30 -9.18
N ARG A 156 8.50 7.26 -9.03
CA ARG A 156 7.83 7.54 -7.75
C ARG A 156 7.10 6.31 -7.21
N THR A 157 6.47 5.52 -8.07
CA THR A 157 5.78 4.28 -7.68
C THR A 157 6.78 3.25 -7.16
N GLU A 158 7.91 3.08 -7.85
CA GLU A 158 8.93 2.11 -7.42
C GLU A 158 9.59 2.53 -6.10
N ARG A 159 9.84 3.84 -5.92
CA ARG A 159 10.31 4.40 -4.65
C ARG A 159 9.35 4.07 -3.51
N ARG A 160 8.06 4.35 -3.71
CA ARG A 160 7.02 4.06 -2.72
C ARG A 160 7.00 2.57 -2.37
N LEU A 161 6.91 1.69 -3.37
CA LEU A 161 6.85 0.24 -3.15
C LEU A 161 8.12 -0.29 -2.47
N THR A 162 9.29 0.23 -2.82
CA THR A 162 10.56 -0.17 -2.20
C THR A 162 10.64 0.28 -0.73
N LEU A 163 10.17 1.50 -0.43
CA LEU A 163 10.02 1.99 0.94
C LEU A 163 9.10 1.07 1.73
N ASP A 164 7.91 0.80 1.19
CA ASP A 164 6.87 0.01 1.85
C ASP A 164 7.40 -1.40 2.18
N TRP A 165 8.05 -2.06 1.22
CA TRP A 165 8.61 -3.40 1.43
C TRP A 165 9.77 -3.40 2.40
N GLY A 166 10.62 -2.37 2.35
CA GLY A 166 11.76 -2.23 3.25
C GLY A 166 11.32 -2.01 4.70
N VAL A 167 10.37 -1.11 4.95
CA VAL A 167 9.82 -0.85 6.29
C VAL A 167 9.10 -2.09 6.82
N GLU A 168 8.26 -2.73 6.01
CA GLU A 168 7.51 -3.92 6.40
C GLU A 168 8.42 -5.14 6.67
N ALA A 169 9.54 -5.27 5.94
CA ALA A 169 10.57 -6.26 6.23
C ALA A 169 11.29 -5.95 7.55
N ALA A 170 11.63 -4.69 7.80
CA ALA A 170 12.30 -4.25 9.02
C ALA A 170 11.43 -4.50 10.26
N ASP A 171 10.13 -4.21 10.17
CA ASP A 171 9.15 -4.47 11.22
C ASP A 171 9.08 -5.96 11.58
N ARG A 172 9.08 -6.86 10.58
CA ARG A 172 9.03 -8.32 10.82
C ARG A 172 10.27 -8.90 11.49
N VAL A 173 11.41 -8.22 11.38
CA VAL A 173 12.64 -8.61 12.10
C VAL A 173 12.88 -7.75 13.34
N GLU A 174 11.89 -6.97 13.77
CA GLU A 174 11.93 -6.09 14.95
C GLU A 174 13.09 -5.08 14.90
N ARG A 175 13.47 -4.65 13.69
CA ARG A 175 14.52 -3.65 13.45
C ARG A 175 13.94 -2.32 13.02
N PHE A 176 13.15 -1.73 13.92
CA PHE A 176 12.46 -0.46 13.67
C PHE A 176 13.41 0.71 13.39
N ASP A 177 14.68 0.61 13.81
CA ASP A 177 15.74 1.56 13.45
C ASP A 177 15.94 1.67 11.93
N TRP A 178 15.85 0.55 11.21
CA TRP A 178 15.91 0.54 9.76
C TRP A 178 14.66 1.16 9.14
N GLY A 179 13.46 0.89 9.69
CA GLY A 179 12.22 1.53 9.26
C GLY A 179 12.32 3.06 9.27
N ALA A 180 12.80 3.64 10.39
CA ALA A 180 13.00 5.07 10.52
C ALA A 180 14.05 5.64 9.53
N ARG A 181 15.16 4.93 9.32
CA ARG A 181 16.20 5.34 8.35
C ARG A 181 15.68 5.35 6.91
N LEU A 182 14.87 4.36 6.54
CA LEU A 182 14.26 4.28 5.22
C LEU A 182 13.25 5.41 4.99
N PHE A 183 12.42 5.74 5.99
CA PHE A 183 11.53 6.91 5.92
C PHE A 183 12.31 8.22 5.74
N ARG A 184 13.41 8.40 6.48
CA ARG A 184 14.30 9.56 6.31
C ARG A 184 14.87 9.65 4.89
N ALA A 185 15.43 8.55 4.38
CA ALA A 185 15.98 8.53 3.02
C ALA A 185 14.91 8.84 1.95
N ALA A 186 13.68 8.38 2.17
CA ALA A 186 12.56 8.69 1.29
C ALA A 186 12.12 10.16 1.37
N TYR A 187 12.13 10.74 2.57
CA TYR A 187 11.82 12.14 2.84
C TYR A 187 12.81 13.05 2.11
N ASP A 188 14.11 12.79 2.28
CA ASP A 188 15.19 13.57 1.65
C ASP A 188 15.08 13.58 0.11
N ALA A 189 14.54 12.50 -0.48
CA ALA A 189 14.41 12.33 -1.93
C ALA A 189 13.11 12.90 -2.54
N GLN A 190 12.06 13.12 -1.76
CA GLN A 190 10.71 13.46 -2.26
C GLN A 190 10.15 14.76 -1.67
N GLY A 191 10.73 15.27 -0.58
CA GLY A 191 10.15 16.36 0.19
C GLY A 191 9.04 15.88 1.14
N GLY A 192 8.81 16.63 2.20
CA GLY A 192 8.04 16.22 3.38
C GLY A 192 6.53 16.11 3.30
N GLY A 193 5.97 15.83 2.12
CA GLY A 193 4.53 15.58 1.95
C GLY A 193 4.11 14.22 2.51
N ASP A 194 3.44 13.41 1.69
CA ASP A 194 2.91 12.06 2.00
C ASP A 194 3.86 11.16 2.83
N VAL A 195 5.17 11.25 2.61
CA VAL A 195 6.16 10.47 3.37
C VAL A 195 6.15 10.81 4.87
N LEU A 196 5.97 12.08 5.24
CA LEU A 196 5.96 12.53 6.63
C LEU A 196 4.71 12.03 7.37
N ASP A 197 3.54 12.14 6.74
CA ASP A 197 2.29 11.66 7.34
C ASP A 197 2.34 10.14 7.59
N ARG A 198 2.84 9.39 6.60
CA ARG A 198 3.05 7.94 6.72
C ARG A 198 4.09 7.58 7.77
N TRP A 199 5.17 8.35 7.89
CA TRP A 199 6.15 8.14 8.95
C TRP A 199 5.52 8.37 10.33
N ARG A 200 4.67 9.39 10.49
CA ARG A 200 3.96 9.68 11.75
C ARG A 200 3.00 8.56 12.15
N GLU A 201 2.23 8.06 11.19
CA GLU A 201 1.34 6.92 11.41
C GLU A 201 2.13 5.69 11.85
N TRP A 202 3.15 5.30 11.08
CA TRP A 202 4.01 4.16 11.41
C TRP A 202 4.71 4.30 12.76
N ALA A 203 5.27 5.48 13.06
CA ALA A 203 5.97 5.73 14.32
C ALA A 203 5.00 5.73 15.52
N GLY A 204 3.77 6.22 15.34
CA GLY A 204 2.72 6.12 16.35
C GLY A 204 2.37 4.66 16.67
N GLU A 205 2.23 3.82 15.65
CA GLU A 205 1.91 2.40 15.81
C GLU A 205 3.04 1.55 16.39
N ARG A 206 4.29 1.80 15.97
CA ARG A 206 5.44 0.92 16.30
C ARG A 206 6.32 1.44 17.42
N LEU A 207 6.45 2.76 17.57
CA LEU A 207 7.35 3.38 18.56
C LEU A 207 6.61 3.99 19.76
N GLY A 208 5.28 4.03 19.73
CA GLY A 208 4.45 4.41 20.88
C GLY A 208 4.44 5.91 21.22
N SER A 209 5.09 6.78 20.42
CA SER A 209 5.02 8.24 20.59
C SER A 209 5.38 9.00 19.32
N THR A 210 4.53 9.98 18.95
CA THR A 210 4.80 10.96 17.89
C THR A 210 5.47 12.23 18.41
N ALA A 211 5.72 12.33 19.73
CA ALA A 211 6.18 13.56 20.40
C ALA A 211 7.60 14.01 19.99
N TRP A 212 8.37 13.11 19.37
CA TRP A 212 9.74 13.39 18.90
C TRP A 212 9.85 13.53 17.38
N LEU A 213 8.73 13.54 16.65
CA LEU A 213 8.73 13.61 15.20
C LEU A 213 8.87 15.07 14.72
N PRO A 214 9.68 15.35 13.69
CA PRO A 214 9.80 16.68 13.10
C PRO A 214 8.42 17.20 12.69
N SER A 215 8.04 18.34 13.25
CA SER A 215 6.91 19.10 12.71
C SER A 215 7.35 19.63 11.35
N GLY A 216 6.54 19.40 10.31
CA GLY A 216 6.78 20.03 9.00
C GLY A 216 6.94 21.56 9.17
N PRO A 217 7.60 22.25 8.23
CA PRO A 217 7.75 23.70 8.33
C PRO A 217 6.36 24.33 8.51
N PRO A 218 6.20 25.31 9.41
CA PRO A 218 4.93 25.96 9.61
C PRO A 218 4.47 26.48 8.24
N VAL A 219 3.26 26.11 7.84
CA VAL A 219 2.57 26.80 6.77
C VAL A 219 2.46 28.23 7.28
N GLU A 220 3.24 29.15 6.70
CA GLU A 220 3.06 30.58 6.91
C GLU A 220 1.64 30.91 6.47
N ALA A 221 0.71 30.91 7.42
CA ALA A 221 -0.53 31.62 7.30
C ALA A 221 -0.15 33.10 7.24
N ASP A 222 0.10 33.59 6.03
CA ASP A 222 0.33 35.01 5.81
C ASP A 222 -0.98 35.75 6.10
N GLY A 223 -1.13 36.13 7.37
CA GLY A 223 -1.17 37.54 7.69
C GLY A 223 -2.37 38.30 7.17
N ASP A 224 -3.54 37.98 7.71
CA ASP A 224 -4.61 38.94 7.92
C ASP A 224 -4.05 40.19 8.63
N ARG A 225 -3.71 41.24 7.88
CA ARG A 225 -3.47 42.59 8.40
C ARG A 225 -4.63 43.48 8.01
N ALA A 226 -5.67 43.43 8.85
CA ALA A 226 -6.64 44.49 8.99
C ALA A 226 -6.12 45.60 9.93
N GLY A 227 -6.28 46.86 9.50
CA GLY A 227 -6.35 48.09 10.32
C GLY A 227 -5.01 48.68 10.78
N GLY A 228 -4.69 49.95 10.61
CA GLY A 228 -5.37 51.20 10.21
C GLY A 228 -4.36 52.35 10.49
N PRO A 229 -4.74 53.64 10.60
CA PRO A 229 -5.96 54.34 10.21
C PRO A 229 -5.83 55.11 8.88
#